data_AF-A0A951H6B1-F1
#
_entry.id   AF-A0A951H6B1-F1
#
_cell.length_a   1.000
_cell.length_b   1.000
_cell.length_c   1.000
_cell.angle_alpha   90.00
_cell.angle_beta   90.00
_cell.angle_gamma   90.00
#
_symmetry.space_group_name_H-M   'P 1'
#
loop_
_entity.id
_entity.type
_entity.pdbx_description
1 polymer ?
#
loop_
_entity_poly.entity_id
_entity_poly.type
_entity_poly.pdbx_seq_one_letter_code
_entity_poly.pdbx_strand_id
1 'polypeptide(L)'
;MEVGPSGVDPQDLQDIISAKHARITSYLRKCSQVWLLIVADAAHISSIGDIDDSVRDYEYTSGFDRIIFYDAFNKKVVLIKE
;
A
#
# COMPACT_ATOMS: atom_id res chain seq x y z
N MET A 1 12.74 25.50 -8.74
CA MET A 1 11.53 24.67 -8.60
C MET A 1 12.06 23.31 -8.23
N GLU A 2 12.17 23.04 -6.93
CA GLU A 2 12.76 21.79 -6.44
C GLU A 2 11.71 20.70 -6.62
N VAL A 3 12.00 19.76 -7.52
CA VAL A 3 11.22 18.54 -7.65
C VAL A 3 11.49 17.71 -6.40
N GLY A 4 10.56 17.73 -5.45
CA GLY A 4 10.61 16.84 -4.28
C GLY A 4 10.71 15.37 -4.74
N PRO A 5 11.27 14.48 -3.90
CA PRO A 5 11.54 13.11 -4.30
C PRO A 5 10.23 12.48 -4.77
N SER A 6 10.28 11.88 -5.96
CA SER A 6 9.14 11.22 -6.60
C SER A 6 8.77 9.93 -5.85
N GLY A 7 8.76 9.87 -4.52
CA GLY A 7 8.45 8.64 -3.79
C GLY A 7 6.94 8.39 -3.66
N VAL A 8 6.54 7.17 -3.32
CA VAL A 8 5.20 6.89 -2.80
C VAL A 8 5.06 7.60 -1.45
N ASP A 9 4.07 8.48 -1.32
CA ASP A 9 3.79 9.12 -0.04
C ASP A 9 3.04 8.14 0.89
N PRO A 10 3.46 7.98 2.15
CA PRO A 10 2.77 7.12 3.11
C PRO A 10 1.30 7.49 3.33
N GLN A 11 0.93 8.77 3.21
CA GLN A 11 -0.45 9.22 3.37
C GLN A 11 -1.34 8.75 2.22
N ASP A 12 -0.84 8.78 0.97
CA ASP A 12 -1.55 8.23 -0.19
C ASP A 12 -1.88 6.73 0.02
N LEU A 13 -0.92 5.98 0.57
CA LEU A 13 -1.14 4.57 0.93
C LEU A 13 -2.17 4.42 2.06
N GLN A 14 -2.12 5.26 3.10
CA GLN A 14 -3.10 5.25 4.18
C GLN A 14 -4.51 5.51 3.66
N ASP A 15 -4.67 6.42 2.70
CA ASP A 15 -5.97 6.74 2.11
C ASP A 15 -6.52 5.55 1.29
N ILE A 16 -5.67 4.88 0.50
CA ILE A 16 -6.03 3.65 -0.22
C ILE A 16 -6.44 2.55 0.76
N ILE A 17 -5.65 2.33 1.81
CA ILE A 17 -5.92 1.32 2.85
C ILE A 17 -7.28 1.61 3.51
N SER A 18 -7.52 2.87 3.89
CA SER A 18 -8.75 3.31 4.56
C SER A 18 -9.98 3.11 3.67
N ALA A 19 -9.88 3.46 2.38
CA ALA A 19 -10.95 3.24 1.42
C ALA A 19 -11.31 1.76 1.25
N LYS A 20 -10.33 0.85 1.36
CA LYS A 20 -10.58 -0.60 1.30
C LYS A 20 -11.03 -1.20 2.63
N HIS A 21 -10.68 -0.56 3.76
CA HIS A 21 -11.02 -1.02 5.11
C HIS A 21 -12.53 -1.24 5.28
N ALA A 22 -13.36 -0.39 4.68
CA ALA A 22 -14.82 -0.50 4.76
C ALA A 22 -15.39 -1.87 4.33
N ARG A 23 -14.65 -2.65 3.54
CA ARG A 23 -15.08 -3.98 3.08
C ARG A 23 -14.63 -5.13 3.99
N ILE A 24 -13.73 -4.90 4.93
CA ILE A 24 -13.12 -5.95 5.77
C ILE A 24 -14.19 -6.77 6.51
N THR A 25 -15.16 -6.11 7.15
CA THR A 25 -16.22 -6.78 7.92
C THR A 25 -17.02 -7.77 7.09
N SER A 26 -17.16 -7.53 5.79
CA SER A 26 -17.85 -8.46 4.88
C SER A 26 -17.01 -9.69 4.53
N TYR A 27 -15.69 -9.52 4.39
CA TYR A 27 -14.76 -10.62 4.11
C TYR A 27 -14.55 -11.51 5.34
N LEU A 28 -14.47 -10.92 6.53
CA LEU A 28 -14.30 -11.66 7.79
C LEU A 28 -15.48 -12.60 8.12
N ARG A 29 -16.64 -12.43 7.49
CA ARG A 29 -17.75 -13.39 7.61
C ARG A 29 -17.48 -14.73 6.92
N LYS A 30 -16.52 -14.76 5.99
CA LYS A 30 -16.23 -15.93 5.15
C LYS A 30 -14.81 -16.46 5.33
N CYS A 31 -13.91 -15.64 5.88
CA CYS A 31 -12.51 -15.97 6.08
C CYS A 31 -12.05 -15.48 7.46
N SER A 32 -11.09 -16.17 8.08
CA SER A 32 -10.50 -15.75 9.36
C SER A 32 -9.45 -14.65 9.22
N GLN A 33 -8.95 -14.40 8.01
CA GLN A 33 -7.93 -13.41 7.70
C GLN A 33 -8.24 -12.71 6.39
N VAL A 34 -7.89 -11.43 6.30
CA VAL A 34 -8.07 -10.58 5.13
C VAL A 34 -6.77 -9.85 4.83
N TRP A 35 -6.24 -10.07 3.63
CA TRP A 35 -5.00 -9.44 3.17
C TRP A 35 -5.31 -8.39 2.10
N LEU A 36 -4.51 -7.34 2.07
CA LEU A 36 -4.56 -6.31 1.04
C LEU A 36 -3.31 -6.37 0.17
N LEU A 37 -3.49 -6.56 -1.13
CA LEU A 37 -2.44 -6.40 -2.13
C LEU A 37 -2.68 -5.09 -2.90
N ILE A 38 -1.74 -4.15 -2.79
CA ILE A 38 -1.72 -2.91 -3.55
C ILE A 38 -0.75 -3.11 -4.71
N VAL A 39 -1.23 -2.98 -5.94
CA VAL A 39 -0.41 -3.13 -7.14
C VAL A 39 -0.21 -1.76 -7.78
N ALA A 40 1.04 -1.36 -7.93
CA ALA A 40 1.42 -0.22 -8.72
C ALA A 40 1.78 -0.67 -10.14
N ASP A 41 0.99 -0.23 -11.12
CA ASP A 41 1.31 -0.39 -12.53
C ASP A 41 1.66 0.96 -13.17
N ALA A 42 2.53 0.92 -14.18
CA ALA A 42 3.11 2.10 -14.81
C ALA A 42 2.08 3.06 -15.46
N ALA A 43 0.82 2.64 -15.67
CA ALA A 43 -0.21 3.48 -16.26
C ALA A 43 -0.98 4.34 -15.25
N HIS A 44 -1.08 3.92 -13.98
CA HIS A 44 -1.76 4.68 -12.94
C HIS A 44 -0.81 5.33 -11.94
N ILE A 45 0.46 4.93 -11.92
CA ILE A 45 1.43 5.48 -10.97
C ILE A 45 2.80 5.73 -11.62
N SER A 46 2.80 6.64 -12.60
CA SER A 46 3.98 7.11 -13.33
C SER A 46 4.99 7.92 -12.50
N SER A 47 4.74 8.08 -11.19
CA SER A 47 5.55 8.91 -10.28
C SER A 47 6.04 8.14 -9.06
N ILE A 48 6.01 6.81 -9.06
CA ILE A 48 6.63 5.98 -8.01
C ILE A 48 8.12 5.81 -8.33
N GLY A 49 8.89 6.80 -7.94
CA GLY A 49 10.26 6.62 -7.47
C GLY A 49 10.28 5.69 -6.25
N ASP A 50 11.48 5.26 -5.90
CA ASP A 50 11.73 4.21 -4.92
C ASP A 50 10.77 4.25 -3.71
N ILE A 51 10.19 3.08 -3.39
CA ILE A 51 9.63 2.86 -2.05
C ILE A 51 10.80 3.01 -1.07
N ASP A 52 10.83 4.19 -0.47
CA ASP A 52 11.78 4.62 0.54
C ASP A 52 11.37 4.06 1.91
N ASP A 53 12.32 4.05 2.86
CA ASP A 53 12.09 3.48 4.20
C ASP A 53 10.94 4.20 4.93
N SER A 54 10.63 5.45 4.58
CA SER A 54 9.44 6.17 5.07
C SER A 54 8.11 5.42 4.91
N VAL A 55 7.92 4.63 3.84
CA VAL A 55 6.72 3.82 3.62
C VAL A 55 6.75 2.53 4.45
N ARG A 56 7.92 2.05 4.85
CA ARG A 56 8.05 0.88 5.72
C ARG A 56 7.92 1.23 7.20
N ASP A 57 8.49 2.37 7.58
CA ASP A 57 8.52 2.85 8.96
C ASP A 57 7.20 3.55 9.36
N TYR A 58 6.31 3.83 8.41
CA TYR A 58 5.00 4.41 8.70
C TYR A 58 4.05 3.37 9.32
N GLU A 59 3.48 3.70 10.48
CA GLU A 59 2.50 2.85 11.14
C GLU A 59 1.11 3.04 10.52
N TYR A 60 0.73 2.12 9.62
CA TYR A 60 -0.58 2.16 8.96
C TYR A 60 -1.71 1.69 9.87
N THR A 61 -2.73 2.53 10.00
CA THR A 61 -3.98 2.13 10.68
C THR A 61 -4.82 1.28 9.73
N SER A 62 -4.94 -0.01 10.05
CA SER A 62 -5.57 -0.98 9.16
C SER A 62 -6.12 -2.20 9.92
N GLY A 63 -7.29 -2.68 9.48
CA GLY A 63 -7.90 -3.93 9.94
C GLY A 63 -7.48 -5.14 9.10
N PHE A 64 -6.66 -4.95 8.06
CA PHE A 64 -6.08 -6.06 7.32
C PHE A 64 -5.01 -6.74 8.16
N ASP A 65 -4.96 -8.07 8.13
CA ASP A 65 -3.91 -8.84 8.80
C ASP A 65 -2.57 -8.56 8.13
N ARG A 66 -2.56 -8.53 6.78
CA ARG A 66 -1.36 -8.27 6.00
C ARG A 66 -1.59 -7.26 4.90
N ILE A 67 -0.58 -6.43 4.66
CA ILE A 67 -0.58 -5.46 3.57
C ILE A 67 0.70 -5.63 2.77
N ILE A 68 0.52 -5.91 1.49
CA ILE A 68 1.60 -6.14 0.53
C ILE A 68 1.50 -5.08 -0.55
N PHE A 69 2.62 -4.43 -0.83
CA PHE A 69 2.76 -3.55 -1.97
C PHE A 69 3.58 -4.24 -3.04
N TYR A 70 3.06 -4.27 -4.27
CA TYR A 70 3.76 -4.81 -5.43
C TYR A 70 3.96 -3.72 -6.48
N ASP A 71 5.22 -3.35 -6.68
CA ASP A 71 5.66 -2.53 -7.78
C ASP A 71 5.86 -3.41 -9.01
N ALA A 72 4.91 -3.35 -9.95
CA ALA A 72 4.95 -4.16 -11.16
C ALA A 72 6.04 -3.68 -12.14
N PHE A 73 6.44 -2.41 -12.08
CA PHE A 73 7.45 -1.84 -12.95
C PHE A 73 8.85 -2.36 -12.56
N ASN A 74 9.20 -2.23 -11.29
CA ASN A 74 10.48 -2.72 -10.76
C ASN A 74 10.44 -4.21 -10.36
N LYS A 75 9.28 -4.86 -10.46
CA LYS A 75 9.02 -6.23 -9.98
C LYS A 75 9.43 -6.42 -8.51
N LYS A 76 9.19 -5.39 -7.69
CA LYS A 76 9.57 -5.33 -6.27
C LYS A 76 8.35 -5.57 -5.40
N VAL A 77 8.50 -6.41 -4.38
CA VAL A 77 7.48 -6.64 -3.35
C VAL A 77 7.97 -5.98 -2.06
N VAL A 78 7.08 -5.26 -1.40
CA VAL A 78 7.33 -4.67 -0.09
C VAL A 78 6.23 -5.11 0.87
N LEU A 79 6.63 -5.68 2.00
CA LEU A 79 5.74 -5.98 3.11
C LEU A 79 5.57 -4.70 3.93
N ILE A 80 4.33 -4.25 4.04
CA ILE A 80 3.96 -3.03 4.77
C ILE A 80 3.47 -3.37 6.18
N LYS A 81 2.78 -4.51 6.32
CA LYS A 81 2.28 -5.02 7.60
C LYS A 81 2.19 -6.54 7.55
N GLU A 82 2.58 -7.20 8.66
CA GLU A 82 2.47 -8.65 8.88
C GLU A 82 1.49 -9.04 9.99
#